data_AF-A0A7L4MRB0-F1
#
_entry.id   AF-A0A7L4MRB0-F1
#
_cell.length_a   1.000
_cell.length_b   1.000
_cell.length_c   1.000
_cell.angle_alpha   90.00
_cell.angle_beta   90.00
_cell.angle_gamma   90.00
#
_symmetry.space_group_name_H-M   'P 1'
#
loop_
_entity.id
_entity.type
_entity.pdbx_description
1 polymer ?
#
loop_
_entity_poly.entity_id
_entity_poly.type
_entity_poly.pdbx_seq_one_letter_code
_entity_poly.pdbx_strand_id
1 'polypeptide(L)' 'RCGQRFAQQASLVEHGRRHTGERPHGCPQCHRGFRQRSALLRHQRAHAGERPFPCARCGRRCSRSSNLLLRQRVH' A
#
# COMPACT_ATOMS: atom_id res chain seq x y z
N ARG A 1 9.68 18.31 14.51
CA ARG A 1 10.72 17.37 14.01
C ARG A 1 10.42 15.99 14.60
N CYS A 2 10.36 14.90 13.84
CA CYS A 2 10.06 13.57 14.43
C CYS A 2 11.34 12.85 14.89
N GLY A 3 11.28 12.08 15.97
CA GLY A 3 12.41 11.33 16.55
C GLY A 3 12.60 9.91 16.00
N GLN A 4 12.05 9.57 14.82
CA GLN A 4 12.21 8.23 14.25
C GLN A 4 13.64 8.03 13.74
N ARG A 5 14.23 6.90 14.10
CA ARG A 5 15.56 6.45 13.64
C ARG A 5 15.39 5.28 12.68
N PHE A 6 16.18 5.28 11.61
CA PHE A 6 16.14 4.25 10.58
C PHE A 6 17.54 3.63 10.45
N ALA A 7 17.59 2.31 10.32
CA ALA A 7 18.85 1.60 10.07
C ALA A 7 19.36 1.79 8.63
N GLN A 8 18.47 2.14 7.69
CA GLN A 8 18.78 2.30 6.27
C GLN A 8 18.47 3.72 5.81
N GLN A 9 19.37 4.31 5.01
CA GLN A 9 19.19 5.65 4.46
C GLN A 9 17.97 5.74 3.54
N ALA A 10 17.71 4.71 2.73
CA ALA A 10 16.54 4.66 1.85
C ALA A 10 15.22 4.80 2.65
N SER A 11 15.12 4.14 3.81
CA SER A 11 13.95 4.26 4.69
C SER A 11 13.81 5.65 5.31
N LEU A 12 14.93 6.31 5.66
CA LEU A 12 14.91 7.69 6.14
C LEU A 12 14.42 8.65 5.05
N VAL A 13 14.91 8.51 3.82
CA VAL A 13 14.49 9.33 2.67
C VAL A 13 13.00 9.13 2.38
N GLU A 14 12.54 7.89 2.31
CA GLU A 14 11.14 7.57 2.08
C GLU A 14 10.25 8.11 3.20
N HIS A 15 10.68 7.99 4.46
CA HIS A 15 10.00 8.59 5.59
C HIS A 15 9.94 10.12 5.48
N GLY A 16 11.02 10.76 5.03
CA GLY A 16 11.10 12.21 4.80
C GLY A 16 9.96 12.73 3.90
N ARG A 17 9.56 11.94 2.89
CA ARG A 17 8.42 12.27 2.00
C ARG A 17 7.09 12.42 2.74
N ARG A 18 6.96 11.87 3.96
CA ARG A 18 5.79 12.09 4.81
C ARG A 18 5.69 13.53 5.29
N HIS A 19 6.83 14.16 5.56
CA HIS A 19 6.90 15.54 6.05
C HIS A 19 6.85 16.54 4.92
N THR A 20 7.56 16.29 3.81
CA THR A 20 7.57 17.19 2.65
C THR A 20 6.29 17.10 1.82
N GLY A 21 5.53 16.00 1.95
CA GLY A 21 4.35 15.75 1.14
C GLY A 21 4.64 15.31 -0.29
N GLU A 22 5.91 15.13 -0.66
CA GLU A 22 6.35 14.70 -1.98
C GLU A 22 5.73 13.34 -2.37
N ARG A 23 5.22 13.27 -3.59
CA ARG A 23 4.53 12.09 -4.14
C ARG A 23 5.10 11.76 -5.53
N PRO A 24 6.30 11.17 -5.61
CA PRO A 24 6.99 10.97 -6.88
C PRO A 24 6.32 9.91 -7.77
N HIS A 25 5.38 9.13 -7.26
CA HIS A 25 4.74 8.06 -8.01
C HIS A 25 3.29 8.43 -8.35
N GLY A 26 3.04 8.86 -9.59
CA GLY A 26 1.70 9.18 -10.08
C GLY A 26 0.98 7.96 -10.67
N CYS A 27 -0.33 7.86 -10.42
CA CYS A 27 -1.19 6.93 -11.16
C CYS A 27 -1.47 7.48 -12.55
N PRO A 28 -1.18 6.74 -13.64
CA PRO A 28 -1.41 7.24 -14.99
C PRO A 28 -2.91 7.36 -15.33
N GLN A 29 -3.78 6.62 -14.64
CA GLN A 29 -5.22 6.59 -14.93
C GLN A 29 -6.02 7.71 -14.24
N CYS A 30 -5.63 8.11 -13.01
CA CYS A 30 -6.37 9.11 -12.24
C CYS A 30 -5.49 10.22 -11.66
N HIS A 31 -4.22 10.27 -12.05
CA HIS A 31 -3.21 11.27 -11.64
C HIS A 31 -2.96 11.37 -10.13
N ARG A 32 -3.50 10.44 -9.34
CA ARG A 32 -3.26 10.41 -7.88
C ARG A 32 -1.81 10.07 -7.58
N GLY A 33 -1.14 10.94 -6.81
CA GLY A 33 0.24 10.76 -6.38
C GLY A 33 0.40 9.93 -5.09
N PHE A 34 1.46 9.12 -5.04
CA PHE A 34 1.86 8.25 -3.94
C PHE A 34 3.33 8.48 -3.54
N ARG A 35 3.61 8.32 -2.24
CA ARG A 35 4.97 8.45 -1.67
C ARG A 35 5.87 7.25 -1.95
N GLN A 36 5.26 6.07 -2.14
CA GLN A 36 5.90 4.77 -2.32
C GLN A 36 5.37 4.08 -3.58
N ARG A 37 6.25 3.37 -4.31
CA ARG A 37 5.88 2.59 -5.49
C ARG A 37 4.90 1.46 -5.16
N SER A 38 5.10 0.76 -4.04
CA SER A 38 4.21 -0.31 -3.58
C SER A 38 2.77 0.17 -3.35
N ALA A 39 2.61 1.40 -2.87
CA ALA A 39 1.30 2.03 -2.67
C ALA A 39 0.60 2.33 -4.01
N LEU A 40 1.34 2.81 -5.01
CA LEU A 40 0.84 3.01 -6.37
C LEU A 40 0.39 1.67 -7.00
N LEU A 41 1.23 0.63 -6.96
CA LEU A 41 0.89 -0.68 -7.54
C LEU A 41 -0.37 -1.29 -6.91
N ARG A 42 -0.51 -1.17 -5.57
CA ARG A 42 -1.72 -1.60 -4.88
C ARG A 42 -2.95 -0.79 -5.28
N HIS A 43 -2.77 0.51 -5.49
CA HIS A 43 -3.85 1.37 -5.96
C HIS A 43 -4.28 1.01 -7.39
N GLN A 44 -3.35 0.72 -8.30
CA GLN A 44 -3.67 0.27 -9.66
C GLN A 44 -4.49 -1.03 -9.68
N ARG A 45 -4.23 -1.96 -8.76
CA ARG A 45 -5.08 -3.16 -8.60
C ARG A 45 -6.53 -2.83 -8.29
N ALA A 46 -6.81 -1.70 -7.62
CA ALA A 46 -8.18 -1.27 -7.37
C ALA A 46 -8.88 -0.81 -8.66
N HIS A 47 -8.16 -0.21 -9.60
CA HIS A 47 -8.70 0.12 -10.92
C HIS A 47 -9.02 -1.13 -11.74
N ALA A 48 -8.13 -2.12 -11.72
CA ALA A 48 -8.33 -3.39 -12.41
C ALA A 48 -9.33 -4.34 -11.71
N GLY A 49 -9.83 -3.99 -10.52
CA GLY A 49 -10.68 -4.88 -9.73
C GLY A 49 -9.97 -6.16 -9.24
N GLU A 50 -8.64 -6.20 -9.28
CA GLU A 50 -7.86 -7.38 -8.92
C GLU A 50 -7.97 -7.71 -7.43
N ARG A 51 -8.32 -8.96 -7.13
CA ARG A 51 -8.44 -9.50 -5.78
C ARG A 51 -7.67 -10.82 -5.66
N PRO A 52 -6.34 -10.78 -5.62
CA PRO A 52 -5.51 -11.98 -5.71
C PRO A 52 -5.53 -12.86 -4.46
N PHE A 53 -6.13 -12.40 -3.35
CA PHE A 53 -6.10 -13.11 -2.07
C PHE A 53 -7.46 -13.78 -1.77
N PRO A 54 -7.67 -15.06 -2.14
CA PRO A 54 -8.89 -15.78 -1.79
C PRO A 54 -8.91 -16.18 -0.30
N CYS A 55 -10.07 -16.12 0.33
CA CYS A 55 -10.27 -16.68 1.65
C CYS A 55 -10.64 -18.16 1.54
N ALA A 56 -9.84 -19.05 2.16
CA ALA A 56 -10.09 -20.49 2.12
C ALA A 56 -11.43 -20.89 2.78
N ARG A 57 -11.89 -20.15 3.79
CA ARG A 57 -13.11 -20.49 4.55
C ARG A 57 -14.41 -20.04 3.89
N CYS A 58 -14.45 -18.85 3.28
CA CYS A 58 -15.69 -18.30 2.70
C CYS A 58 -15.60 -17.99 1.19
N GLY A 59 -14.48 -18.30 0.54
CA GLY A 59 -14.24 -18.04 -0.89
C GLY A 59 -14.07 -16.56 -1.27
N ARG A 60 -14.44 -15.61 -0.40
CA ARG A 60 -14.40 -14.18 -0.72
C ARG A 60 -12.97 -13.70 -0.93
N ARG A 61 -12.74 -13.04 -2.07
CA ARG A 61 -11.43 -12.51 -2.47
C ARG A 61 -11.16 -11.12 -1.88
N CYS A 62 -9.89 -10.85 -1.61
CA CYS A 62 -9.37 -9.59 -1.07
C CYS A 62 -8.31 -9.00 -2.01
N SER A 63 -8.23 -7.66 -2.07
CA SER A 63 -7.18 -6.94 -2.83
C SER A 63 -5.87 -6.80 -2.05
N ARG A 64 -5.87 -7.07 -0.74
CA ARG A 64 -4.70 -6.99 0.15
C ARG A 64 -4.59 -8.24 1.02
N SER A 65 -3.36 -8.70 1.26
CA SER A 65 -3.08 -9.82 2.17
C SER A 65 -3.49 -9.50 3.61
N SER A 66 -3.26 -8.28 4.08
CA SER A 66 -3.68 -7.85 5.43
C SER A 66 -5.20 -7.93 5.63
N ASN A 67 -5.99 -7.64 4.59
CA ASN A 67 -7.45 -7.81 4.65
C ASN A 67 -7.84 -9.28 4.74
N LEU A 68 -7.12 -10.17 4.05
CA LEU A 68 -7.32 -11.61 4.15
C LEU A 68 -6.99 -12.10 5.57
N LEU A 69 -5.84 -11.71 6.12
CA LEU A 69 -5.43 -12.09 7.48
C LEU A 69 -6.44 -11.62 8.53
N LEU A 70 -6.89 -10.36 8.45
CA LEU A 70 -7.92 -9.86 9.37
C LEU A 70 -9.22 -10.66 9.20
N ARG A 71 -9.67 -10.88 7.96
CA ARG A 71 -10.87 -11.69 7.68
C ARG A 71 -10.76 -13.09 8.28
N GLN A 72 -9.60 -13.73 8.17
CA GLN A 72 -9.37 -15.07 8.73
C GLN A 72 -9.44 -15.09 10.26
N ARG A 73 -9.18 -13.97 10.95
CA ARG A 73 -9.29 -13.89 12.42
C ARG A 73 -10.72 -13.73 12.94
N VAL A 74 -11.59 -13.05 12.17
CA VAL A 74 -13.01 -12.86 12.53
C VAL A 74 -13.89 -14.04 12.12
N HIS A 75 -13.29 -14.98 11.40
CA HIS A 75 -13.88 -16.27 11.12
C HIS A 75 -13.71 -17.14 12.35
#